data_AF-A0A2V8P8E3-F1
#
_entry.id   AF-A0A2V8P8E3-F1
#
_cell.length_a   1.000
_cell.length_b   1.000
_cell.length_c   1.000
_cell.angle_alpha   90.00
_cell.angle_beta   90.00
_cell.angle_gamma   90.00
#
_symmetry.space_group_name_H-M   'P 1'
#
loop_
_entity.id
_entity.type
_entity.pdbx_description
1 polymer ?
#
loop_
_entity_poly.entity_id
_entity_poly.type
_entity_poly.pdbx_seq_one_letter_code
_entity_poly.pdbx_strand_id
1 'polypeptide(L)' 'MRMFNPPHPGTVLRDYLGSVSVTTAARHLGITRVALSRILNGSAGISA' A
#
# COMPACT_ATOMS: atom_id res chain seq x y z
N MET A 1 7.54 -19.24 13.86
CA MET A 1 7.33 -19.83 12.51
C MET A 1 7.55 -18.73 11.49
N ARG A 2 8.45 -18.91 10.51
CA ARG A 2 8.66 -17.94 9.42
C ARG A 2 7.60 -18.18 8.36
N MET A 3 6.99 -17.10 7.84
CA MET A 3 6.00 -17.20 6.79
C MET A 3 6.67 -17.68 5.50
N PHE A 4 6.13 -18.71 4.86
CA PHE A 4 6.62 -19.19 3.57
C PHE A 4 6.05 -18.27 2.48
N ASN A 5 6.92 -17.52 1.81
CA ASN A 5 6.58 -16.52 0.77
C ASN A 5 5.60 -15.44 1.23
N PRO A 6 6.01 -14.51 2.10
CA PRO A 6 5.13 -13.43 2.55
C PRO A 6 4.74 -12.51 1.39
N PRO A 7 3.45 -12.17 1.22
CA PRO A 7 3.04 -11.17 0.26
C PRO A 7 3.62 -9.80 0.65
N HIS A 8 3.94 -8.99 -0.36
CA HIS A 8 4.42 -7.63 -0.12
C HIS A 8 3.32 -6.83 0.62
N PRO A 9 3.64 -6.08 1.69
CA PRO A 9 2.64 -5.42 2.54
C PRO A 9 1.78 -4.42 1.76
N GLY A 10 2.35 -3.76 0.76
CA GLY A 10 1.62 -2.85 -0.11
C GLY A 10 0.57 -3.53 -1.01
N THR A 11 0.79 -4.77 -1.45
CA THR A 11 -0.22 -5.52 -2.21
C THR A 11 -1.37 -5.92 -1.30
N VAL A 12 -1.08 -6.31 -0.06
CA VAL A 12 -2.10 -6.57 0.97
C VAL A 12 -2.93 -5.30 1.23
N LEU A 13 -2.28 -4.14 1.37
CA LEU A 13 -2.98 -2.87 1.55
C LEU A 13 -3.94 -2.53 0.41
N ARG A 14 -3.62 -2.93 -0.82
CA ARG A 14 -4.49 -2.74 -1.99
C ARG A 14 -5.80 -3.51 -1.88
N ASP A 15 -5.74 -4.73 -1.36
CA ASP A 15 -6.94 -5.56 -1.15
C ASP A 15 -7.85 -4.95 -0.07
N TYR A 16 -7.28 -4.31 0.95
CA TYR A 16 -8.03 -3.60 2.00
C TYR A 16 -8.53 -2.21 1.60
N LEU A 17 -7.99 -1.61 0.54
CA LEU A 17 -8.41 -0.27 0.09
C LEU A 17 -9.86 -0.27 -0.45
N GLY A 18 -10.36 -1.43 -0.90
CA GLY A 18 -11.72 -1.61 -1.38
C GLY A 18 -12.06 -0.65 -2.54
N SER A 19 -13.15 0.10 -2.40
CA SER A 19 -13.63 1.09 -3.38
C SER A 19 -13.01 2.49 -3.22
N VAL A 20 -12.13 2.70 -2.24
CA VAL A 20 -11.53 4.01 -1.99
C VAL A 20 -10.52 4.34 -3.09
N SER A 21 -10.65 5.53 -3.68
CA SER A 21 -9.68 5.97 -4.68
C SER A 21 -8.29 6.18 -4.05
N VAL A 22 -7.24 5.78 -4.77
CA VAL A 22 -5.84 6.01 -4.34
C VAL A 22 -5.58 7.48 -4.03
N THR A 23 -6.20 8.40 -4.78
CA THR A 23 -6.06 9.85 -4.55
C THR A 23 -6.69 10.28 -3.23
N THR A 24 -7.87 9.75 -2.91
CA THR A 24 -8.56 10.03 -1.64
C THR A 24 -7.77 9.44 -0.47
N ALA A 25 -7.37 8.18 -0.55
CA ALA A 25 -6.58 7.52 0.47
C ALA A 25 -5.25 8.25 0.73
N ALA A 26 -4.53 8.64 -0.32
CA ALA A 26 -3.28 9.40 -0.19
C ALA A 26 -3.48 10.74 0.54
N ARG A 27 -4.59 11.44 0.23
CA ARG A 27 -4.96 12.70 0.91
C ARG A 27 -5.21 12.49 2.40
N HIS A 28 -5.96 11.45 2.77
CA HIS A 28 -6.24 11.14 4.18
C HIS A 28 -4.99 10.70 4.95
N LEU A 29 -4.05 10.03 4.27
CA LEU A 29 -2.78 9.58 4.84
C LEU A 29 -1.70 10.68 4.85
N GLY A 30 -1.96 11.85 4.28
CA GLY A 30 -1.00 12.95 4.21
C GLY A 30 0.22 12.67 3.32
N ILE A 31 0.13 11.71 2.39
CA ILE A 31 1.21 11.36 1.46
C ILE A 31 0.83 11.69 0.02
N THR A 32 1.84 11.75 -0.85
CA THR A 32 1.58 11.96 -2.29
C THR A 32 0.88 10.73 -2.88
N ARG A 33 -0.02 10.95 -3.85
CA ARG A 33 -0.65 9.86 -4.62
C ARG A 33 0.38 8.92 -5.24
N VAL A 34 1.51 9.46 -5.71
CA VAL A 34 2.60 8.69 -6.32
C VAL A 34 3.25 7.76 -5.31
N ALA A 35 3.52 8.25 -4.08
CA ALA A 35 4.08 7.42 -3.01
C ALA A 35 3.13 6.26 -2.67
N LEU A 36 1.83 6.55 -2.47
CA LEU A 36 0.85 5.50 -2.20
C LEU A 36 0.76 4.49 -3.36
N SER A 37 0.78 4.96 -4.61
CA SER A 37 0.73 4.08 -5.78
C SER A 37 1.93 3.14 -5.86
N ARG A 38 3.14 3.59 -5.50
CA ARG A 38 4.34 2.74 -5.50
C ARG A 38 4.25 1.66 -4.42
N ILE A 39 3.74 2.02 -3.25
CA ILE A 39 3.49 1.06 -2.16
C ILE A 39 2.49 0.00 -2.62
N LEU A 40 1.32 0.41 -3.12
CA LEU A 40 0.24 -0.50 -3.54
C LEU A 40 0.63 -1.46 -4.66
N ASN A 41 1.59 -1.09 -5.50
CA ASN A 41 2.11 -1.93 -6.58
C ASN A 41 3.36 -2.74 -6.18
N GLY A 42 3.74 -2.74 -4.90
CA GLY A 42 4.90 -3.49 -4.40
C GLY A 42 6.25 -2.93 -4.86
N SER A 43 6.28 -1.69 -5.35
CA SER A 43 7.48 -1.02 -5.85
C SER A 43 8.15 -0.12 -4.81
N ALA A 44 7.60 -0.04 -3.60
CA ALA A 44 8.17 0.69 -2.46
C ALA A 44 7.87 -0.03 -1.16
N GLY A 45 8.87 -0.11 -0.28
CA GLY A 45 8.72 -0.64 1.07
C GLY A 45 8.00 0.35 2.01
N ILE A 46 7.42 -0.19 3.08
CA ILE A 46 6.84 0.58 4.18
C ILE A 46 7.77 0.39 5.38
N SER A 47 8.21 1.48 5.99
CA SER A 47 8.90 1.48 7.29
C SER A 47 7.92 1.92 8.37
N ALA A 48 8.03 1.33 9.56
CA ALA A 48 7.43 1.85 10.78
C ALA A 48 8.38 2.86 11.44
#